data_AF-A0A935M6L3-F1
#
_entry.id   AF-A0A935M6L3-F1
#
_cell.length_a   1.000
_cell.length_b   1.000
_cell.length_c   1.000
_cell.angle_alpha   90.00
_cell.angle_beta   90.00
_cell.angle_gamma   90.00
#
_symmetry.space_group_name_H-M   'P 1'
#
loop_
_entity.id
_entity.type
_entity.pdbx_description
1 polymer ?
#
loop_
_entity_poly.entity_id
_entity_poly.type
_entity_poly.pdbx_seq_one_letter_code
_entity_poly.pdbx_strand_id
1 'polypeptide(L)'
;MAIRGKVKSVRDTGSGYIGIVTDTAANPKVDYNFSSLCGKELGLKDNMIVRMEIITLNDGTGAKLAVSLDPVEKGTIVTTDAANNSGTLTDNAGNTVNFVQDYITELGLTSGDRVSYAMVNYNGAMVATAIQK
;
A
#
# COMPACT_ATOMS: atom_id res chain seq x y z
N MET A 1 8.51 7.61 3.47
CA MET A 1 9.81 6.88 3.63
C MET A 1 9.49 5.48 4.08
N ALA A 2 9.67 4.51 3.19
CA ALA A 2 9.31 3.12 3.46
C ALA A 2 10.14 2.52 4.60
N ILE A 3 9.46 1.96 5.59
CA ILE A 3 10.08 1.23 6.71
C ILE A 3 9.94 -0.28 6.48
N ARG A 4 10.82 -1.06 7.11
CA ARG A 4 10.80 -2.53 7.02
C ARG A 4 9.96 -3.12 8.14
N GLY A 5 8.91 -3.83 7.74
CA GLY A 5 8.02 -4.57 8.63
C GLY A 5 8.18 -6.07 8.52
N LYS A 6 7.84 -6.79 9.59
CA LYS A 6 7.56 -8.24 9.54
C LYS A 6 6.08 -8.46 9.77
N VAL A 7 5.40 -9.07 8.81
CA VAL A 7 3.99 -9.44 8.93
C VAL A 7 3.84 -10.44 10.06
N LYS A 8 3.06 -10.08 11.08
CA LYS A 8 2.86 -10.87 12.28
C LYS A 8 1.63 -11.77 12.17
N SER A 9 0.57 -11.25 11.54
CA SER A 9 -0.67 -11.99 11.29
C SER A 9 -1.40 -11.41 10.09
N VAL A 10 -2.05 -12.26 9.31
CA VAL A 10 -2.92 -11.90 8.19
C VAL A 10 -4.31 -12.50 8.38
N ARG A 11 -5.35 -11.76 8.01
CA ARG A 11 -6.74 -12.22 7.91
C ARG A 11 -7.34 -11.78 6.58
N ASP A 12 -7.91 -12.74 5.85
CA ASP A 12 -8.71 -12.49 4.65
C ASP A 12 -10.10 -11.95 5.02
N THR A 13 -10.52 -10.86 4.37
CA THR A 13 -11.85 -10.24 4.53
C THR A 13 -12.76 -10.45 3.32
N GLY A 14 -12.29 -11.14 2.28
CA GLY A 14 -12.96 -11.28 0.99
C GLY A 14 -12.76 -10.08 0.05
N SER A 15 -12.49 -8.89 0.58
CA SER A 15 -12.18 -7.67 -0.19
C SER A 15 -10.71 -7.28 -0.11
N GLY A 16 -9.88 -8.11 0.51
CA GLY A 16 -8.47 -7.85 0.75
C GLY A 16 -8.03 -8.46 2.07
N TYR A 17 -6.83 -8.10 2.50
CA TYR A 17 -6.24 -8.58 3.75
C TYR A 17 -6.12 -7.45 4.77
N ILE A 18 -6.41 -7.79 6.02
CA ILE A 18 -6.08 -6.99 7.20
C ILE A 18 -5.14 -7.77 8.11
N GLY A 19 -4.46 -7.09 9.02
CA GLY A 19 -3.62 -7.80 9.97
C GLY A 19 -2.72 -6.90 10.78
N ILE A 20 -1.62 -7.48 11.25
CA ILE A 20 -0.61 -6.79 12.06
C ILE A 20 0.73 -6.95 11.40
N VAL A 21 1.48 -5.85 11.32
CA VAL A 21 2.86 -5.81 10.90
C VAL A 21 3.70 -5.14 11.99
N THR A 22 4.80 -5.78 12.36
CA THR A 22 5.73 -5.25 13.34
C THR A 22 6.78 -4.40 12.63
N ASP A 23 6.89 -3.12 12.97
CA ASP A 23 8.06 -2.31 12.64
C ASP A 23 9.27 -2.86 13.40
N THR A 24 10.15 -3.52 12.66
CA THR A 24 11.33 -4.18 13.21
C THR A 24 12.50 -3.23 13.42
N ALA A 25 12.44 -2.02 12.86
CA ALA A 25 13.46 -0.99 13.01
C ALA A 25 13.22 -0.10 14.23
N ALA A 26 11.97 0.01 14.71
CA ALA A 26 11.64 0.74 15.94
C ALA A 26 12.24 0.08 17.20
N ASN A 27 12.64 0.93 18.16
CA ASN A 27 13.10 0.49 19.48
C ASN A 27 12.38 1.29 20.59
N PRO A 28 11.45 0.68 21.35
CA PRO A 28 11.01 -0.72 21.25
C PRO A 28 10.27 -1.00 19.92
N LYS A 29 10.17 -2.29 19.55
CA LYS A 29 9.40 -2.70 18.36
C LYS A 29 7.94 -2.28 18.51
N VAL A 30 7.35 -1.81 17.42
CA VAL A 30 5.96 -1.31 17.41
C VAL A 30 5.14 -2.14 16.44
N ASP A 31 3.97 -2.58 16.88
CA ASP A 31 2.99 -3.25 16.03
C ASP A 31 2.02 -2.21 15.44
N TYR A 32 1.78 -2.31 14.14
CA TYR A 32 0.77 -1.52 13.44
C TYR A 32 -0.26 -2.46 12.82
N ASN A 33 -1.53 -2.06 12.90
CA ASN A 33 -2.54 -2.67 12.05
C ASN A 33 -2.23 -2.33 10.59
N PHE A 34 -2.53 -3.23 9.66
CA PHE A 34 -2.49 -2.94 8.23
C PHE A 34 -3.81 -3.28 7.55
N SER A 35 -4.06 -2.61 6.43
CA SER A 35 -5.10 -2.95 5.46
C SER A 35 -4.50 -2.93 4.06
N SER A 36 -4.83 -3.93 3.25
CA SER A 36 -4.37 -4.04 1.87
C SER A 36 -5.45 -4.69 1.02
N LEU A 37 -6.08 -3.91 0.14
CA LEU A 37 -7.13 -4.38 -0.77
C LEU A 37 -6.64 -5.54 -1.65
N CYS A 38 -5.39 -5.44 -2.13
CA CYS A 38 -4.75 -6.45 -2.96
C CYS A 38 -3.82 -7.40 -2.18
N GLY A 39 -4.03 -7.53 -0.86
CA GLY A 39 -3.10 -8.26 0.01
C GLY A 39 -2.96 -9.74 -0.34
N LYS A 40 -4.02 -10.35 -0.88
CA LYS A 40 -4.03 -11.72 -1.37
C LYS A 40 -3.17 -11.87 -2.62
N GLU A 41 -3.35 -10.97 -3.58
CA GLU A 41 -2.65 -10.96 -4.86
C GLU A 41 -1.17 -10.62 -4.67
N LEU A 42 -0.84 -9.82 -3.66
CA LEU A 42 0.53 -9.56 -3.20
C LEU A 42 1.16 -10.78 -2.50
N GLY A 43 0.39 -11.83 -2.20
CA GLY A 43 0.86 -13.01 -1.50
C GLY A 43 1.27 -12.77 -0.05
N LEU A 44 0.71 -11.72 0.59
CA LEU A 44 1.01 -11.38 1.98
C LEU A 44 0.69 -12.57 2.89
N LYS A 45 1.61 -12.89 3.78
CA LYS A 45 1.48 -14.01 4.72
C LYS A 45 2.30 -13.76 5.98
N ASP A 46 1.95 -14.48 7.03
CA ASP A 46 2.66 -14.44 8.30
C ASP A 46 4.16 -14.69 8.10
N ASN A 47 4.96 -13.96 8.86
CA ASN A 47 6.43 -13.91 8.81
C ASN A 47 7.06 -13.30 7.55
N MET A 48 6.28 -12.83 6.57
CA MET A 48 6.82 -12.12 5.42
C MET A 48 7.48 -10.80 5.84
N ILE A 49 8.64 -10.49 5.24
CA ILE A 49 9.27 -9.18 5.37
C ILE A 49 8.73 -8.29 4.26
N VAL A 50 8.25 -7.11 4.62
CA VAL A 50 7.63 -6.16 3.70
C VAL A 50 8.25 -4.77 3.88
N ARG A 51 8.17 -3.96 2.83
CA ARG A 51 8.25 -2.50 2.96
C ARG A 51 6.87 -1.94 3.23
N MET A 52 6.74 -0.93 4.06
CA MET A 52 5.46 -0.30 4.38
C MET A 52 5.64 1.20 4.63
N GLU A 53 4.55 1.95 4.51
CA GLU A 53 4.47 3.32 5.03
C GLU A 53 3.47 3.36 6.19
N ILE A 54 3.76 4.20 7.19
CA ILE A 54 2.86 4.42 8.32
C ILE A 54 2.16 5.75 8.11
N ILE A 55 0.83 5.68 8.00
CA ILE A 55 -0.03 6.85 7.92
C ILE A 55 -0.70 7.09 9.27
N THR A 56 -1.17 8.31 9.47
CA THR A 56 -2.11 8.66 10.55
C THR A 56 -3.48 8.83 9.92
N LEU A 57 -4.50 8.16 10.46
CA LEU A 57 -5.86 8.22 9.92
C LEU A 57 -6.50 9.57 10.22
N ASN A 58 -7.17 10.13 9.21
CA ASN A 58 -7.92 11.39 9.29
C ASN A 58 -9.37 11.16 9.78
N ASP A 59 -9.59 10.21 10.68
CA ASP A 59 -10.90 9.83 11.23
C ASP A 59 -11.17 10.44 12.63
N GLY A 60 -10.29 11.33 13.09
CA GLY A 60 -10.34 11.96 14.41
C GLY A 60 -9.81 11.10 15.55
N THR A 61 -9.49 9.83 15.31
CA THR A 61 -8.90 8.94 16.34
C THR A 61 -7.40 9.15 16.48
N GLY A 62 -6.74 9.62 15.40
CA GLY A 62 -5.27 9.70 15.32
C GLY A 62 -4.59 8.33 15.29
N ALA A 63 -5.34 7.25 15.00
CA ALA A 63 -4.80 5.91 14.88
C ALA A 63 -3.78 5.84 13.73
N LYS A 64 -2.75 5.02 13.92
CA LYS A 64 -1.73 4.76 12.90
C LYS A 64 -2.01 3.45 12.19
N LEU A 65 -1.83 3.46 10.88
CA LEU A 65 -2.03 2.30 10.02
C LEU A 65 -0.82 2.09 9.13
N ALA A 66 -0.39 0.84 8.99
CA ALA A 66 0.59 0.44 8.00
C ALA A 66 -0.11 0.17 6.67
N VAL A 67 0.43 0.73 5.60
CA VAL A 67 -0.12 0.63 4.25
C VAL A 67 1.00 0.40 3.24
N SER A 68 0.60 0.19 1.99
CA SER A 68 1.49 0.09 0.84
C SER A 68 2.52 -1.03 0.96
N LEU A 69 2.06 -2.24 1.26
CA LEU A 69 2.97 -3.34 1.58
C LEU A 69 3.66 -3.88 0.31
N ASP A 70 4.99 -3.79 0.31
CA ASP A 70 5.90 -4.43 -0.66
C ASP A 70 5.81 -3.96 -2.14
N PRO A 71 5.93 -2.65 -2.44
CA PRO A 71 6.10 -2.23 -3.83
C PRO A 71 7.43 -2.72 -4.38
N VAL A 72 7.54 -2.90 -5.69
CA VAL A 72 8.74 -3.44 -6.37
C VAL A 72 9.11 -2.69 -7.65
N GLU A 73 8.12 -2.09 -8.33
CA GLU A 73 8.27 -1.32 -9.55
C GLU A 73 8.33 0.20 -9.28
N LYS A 74 8.48 0.99 -10.35
CA LYS A 74 8.57 2.46 -10.33
C LYS A 74 7.67 3.07 -11.41
N GLY A 75 7.04 4.19 -11.09
CA GLY A 75 6.17 4.93 -12.00
C GLY A 75 5.90 6.36 -11.53
N THR A 76 5.00 7.06 -12.22
CA THR A 76 4.58 8.43 -11.88
C THR A 76 3.06 8.52 -11.86
N ILE A 77 2.47 9.00 -10.77
CA ILE A 77 1.02 9.21 -10.68
C ILE A 77 0.58 10.26 -11.70
N VAL A 78 -0.47 9.97 -12.47
CA VAL A 78 -1.08 10.89 -13.44
C VAL A 78 -2.37 11.47 -12.87
N THR A 79 -3.24 10.61 -12.35
CA THR A 79 -4.50 11.03 -11.72
C THR A 79 -4.73 10.28 -10.42
N THR A 80 -5.44 10.93 -9.51
CA THR A 80 -6.03 10.34 -8.31
C THR A 80 -7.53 10.58 -8.38
N ASP A 81 -8.33 9.66 -7.85
CA ASP A 81 -9.77 9.86 -7.76
C ASP A 81 -10.17 10.71 -6.54
N ALA A 82 -11.42 11.18 -6.55
CA ALA A 82 -11.98 11.92 -5.44
C ALA A 82 -12.38 11.02 -4.26
N ALA A 83 -12.49 9.70 -4.48
CA ALA A 83 -12.85 8.71 -3.47
C ALA A 83 -11.66 8.30 -2.58
N ASN A 84 -10.45 8.79 -2.89
CA ASN A 84 -9.22 8.55 -2.14
C ASN A 84 -8.76 7.08 -2.15
N ASN A 85 -9.11 6.32 -3.20
CA ASN A 85 -8.83 4.88 -3.27
C ASN A 85 -8.37 4.35 -4.64
N SER A 86 -8.34 5.17 -5.70
CA SER A 86 -7.82 4.73 -7.00
C SER A 86 -7.27 5.88 -7.86
N GLY A 87 -6.73 5.53 -9.03
CA GLY A 87 -6.24 6.49 -10.01
C GLY A 87 -5.46 5.84 -11.15
N THR A 88 -4.61 6.61 -11.81
CA THR A 88 -3.73 6.12 -12.87
C THR A 88 -2.29 6.57 -12.67
N LEU A 89 -1.35 5.74 -13.12
CA LEU A 89 0.07 6.05 -13.18
C LEU A 89 0.65 5.72 -14.55
N THR A 90 1.76 6.38 -14.90
CA THR A 90 2.61 6.00 -16.03
C THR A 90 3.74 5.12 -15.52
N ASP A 91 3.87 3.91 -16.06
CA ASP A 91 4.97 3.00 -15.75
C ASP A 91 6.29 3.46 -16.41
N ASN A 92 7.39 2.75 -16.11
CA ASN A 92 8.70 3.06 -16.72
C ASN A 92 8.76 2.82 -18.24
N ALA A 93 7.84 2.05 -18.80
CA ALA A 93 7.73 1.80 -20.24
C ALA A 93 6.87 2.86 -20.95
N GLY A 94 6.26 3.78 -20.20
CA GLY A 94 5.39 4.84 -20.73
C GLY A 94 3.93 4.42 -20.87
N ASN A 95 3.52 3.26 -20.37
CA ASN A 95 2.13 2.82 -20.41
C ASN A 95 1.33 3.43 -19.26
N THR A 96 0.05 3.73 -19.53
CA THR A 96 -0.90 4.10 -18.49
C THR A 96 -1.44 2.85 -17.81
N VAL A 97 -1.33 2.80 -16.49
CA VAL A 97 -1.77 1.69 -15.63
C VAL A 97 -2.74 2.23 -14.59
N ASN A 98 -3.87 1.55 -14.44
CA ASN A 98 -4.81 1.83 -13.35
C ASN A 98 -4.21 1.34 -12.04
N PHE A 99 -4.42 2.08 -10.96
CA PHE A 99 -4.03 1.63 -9.64
C PHE A 99 -5.19 1.63 -8.65
N VAL A 100 -5.07 0.78 -7.64
CA VAL A 100 -5.98 0.71 -6.51
C VAL A 100 -5.18 0.73 -5.21
N GLN A 101 -5.46 1.72 -4.38
CA GLN A 101 -4.73 1.98 -3.14
C GLN A 101 -5.59 2.87 -2.26
N ASP A 102 -6.01 2.37 -1.10
CA ASP A 102 -6.67 3.21 -0.09
C ASP A 102 -5.70 4.23 0.50
N TYR A 103 -6.26 5.31 1.04
CA TYR A 103 -5.56 6.31 1.83
C TYR A 103 -4.55 7.16 1.03
N ILE A 104 -4.87 7.48 -0.24
CA ILE A 104 -4.00 8.26 -1.15
C ILE A 104 -3.59 9.60 -0.51
N THR A 105 -4.54 10.31 0.10
CA THR A 105 -4.36 11.62 0.71
C THR A 105 -3.53 11.53 1.98
N GLU A 106 -3.75 10.53 2.83
CA GLU A 106 -2.97 10.27 4.03
C GLU A 106 -1.52 9.85 3.70
N LEU A 107 -1.33 9.16 2.59
CA LEU A 107 -0.02 8.89 2.00
C LEU A 107 0.61 10.14 1.35
N GLY A 108 -0.14 11.23 1.23
CA GLY A 108 0.28 12.47 0.58
C GLY A 108 0.55 12.29 -0.91
N LEU A 109 -0.04 11.28 -1.55
CA LEU A 109 0.13 10.98 -2.96
C LEU A 109 -0.72 11.92 -3.82
N THR A 110 -0.10 12.47 -4.86
CA THR A 110 -0.69 13.46 -5.76
C THR A 110 -0.20 13.26 -7.20
N SER A 111 -0.91 13.84 -8.16
CA SER A 111 -0.46 13.85 -9.56
C SER A 111 0.95 14.42 -9.69
N GLY A 112 1.79 13.76 -10.48
CA GLY A 112 3.20 14.11 -10.69
C GLY A 112 4.17 13.45 -9.70
N ASP A 113 3.69 12.79 -8.65
CA ASP A 113 4.55 12.07 -7.72
C ASP A 113 5.20 10.87 -8.38
N ARG A 114 6.53 10.77 -8.23
CA ARG A 114 7.28 9.55 -8.54
C ARG A 114 7.08 8.56 -7.40
N VAL A 115 6.68 7.34 -7.75
CA VAL A 115 6.26 6.33 -6.79
C VAL A 115 6.87 4.97 -7.09
N SER A 116 6.86 4.13 -6.06
CA SER A 116 7.03 2.69 -6.15
C SER A 116 5.68 2.00 -6.03
N TYR A 117 5.46 0.89 -6.74
CA TYR A 117 4.20 0.13 -6.70
C TYR A 117 4.45 -1.36 -6.97
N ALA A 118 3.44 -2.20 -6.82
CA ALA A 118 3.46 -3.61 -7.24
C ALA A 118 2.34 -3.88 -8.25
N MET A 119 2.62 -4.65 -9.30
CA MET A 119 1.60 -5.11 -10.24
C MET A 119 0.95 -6.39 -9.75
N VAL A 120 -0.37 -6.40 -9.77
CA VAL A 120 -1.19 -7.55 -9.38
C VAL A 120 -2.34 -7.74 -10.35
N ASN A 121 -2.83 -8.99 -10.47
CA ASN A 121 -4.07 -9.27 -11.17
C ASN A 121 -5.23 -9.21 -10.17
N TYR A 122 -5.94 -8.08 -10.15
CA TYR A 122 -7.07 -7.82 -9.26
C TYR A 122 -8.37 -7.86 -10.06
N ASN A 123 -9.29 -8.76 -9.69
CA ASN A 123 -10.58 -8.95 -10.36
C ASN A 123 -10.49 -9.17 -11.89
N GLY A 124 -9.42 -9.82 -12.37
CA GLY A 124 -9.21 -10.12 -13.78
C GLY A 124 -8.55 -8.98 -14.58
N ALA A 125 -8.14 -7.90 -13.93
CA ALA A 125 -7.40 -6.80 -14.55
C ALA A 125 -6.04 -6.62 -13.88
N MET A 126 -5.01 -6.32 -14.67
CA MET A 126 -3.71 -5.92 -14.15
C MET A 126 -3.80 -4.49 -13.61
N VAL A 127 -3.53 -4.32 -12.32
CA VAL A 127 -3.53 -3.03 -11.64
C VAL A 127 -2.27 -2.85 -10.82
N ALA A 128 -1.87 -1.61 -10.64
CA ALA A 128 -0.85 -1.24 -9.67
C ALA A 128 -1.47 -1.11 -8.27
N THR A 129 -0.72 -1.50 -7.25
CA THR A 129 -1.10 -1.38 -5.84
C THR A 129 0.15 -1.14 -4.99
N ALA A 130 -0.02 -1.11 -3.67
CA ALA A 130 1.05 -0.91 -2.71
C ALA A 130 1.86 0.37 -2.95
N ILE A 131 1.20 1.46 -3.33
CA ILE A 131 1.88 2.65 -3.83
C ILE A 131 2.61 3.39 -2.69
N GLN A 132 3.89 3.69 -2.89
CA GLN A 132 4.75 4.42 -1.96
C GLN A 132 5.49 5.55 -2.67
N LYS A 133 5.81 6.63 -1.95
CA LYS A 133 6.78 7.65 -2.43
C LYS A 133 8.22 7.12 -2.41
#